data_AF-A0A428DS49-F1
#
_entry.id   AF-A0A428DS49-F1
#
_cell.length_a   1.000
_cell.length_b   1.000
_cell.length_c   1.000
_cell.angle_alpha   90.00
_cell.angle_beta   90.00
_cell.angle_gamma   90.00
#
_symmetry.space_group_name_H-M   'P 1'
#
loop_
_entity.id
_entity.type
_entity.pdbx_description
1 polymer ?
#
loop_
_entity_poly.entity_id
_entity_poly.type
_entity_poly.pdbx_seq_one_letter_code
_entity_poly.pdbx_strand_id
1 'polypeptide(L)'
;MITAAHVVYDRESKTEATEVEIMPAATPDSNPFGEIKVKEVRYLKEFRNTDPDELTTYDLAVLILEEPIGAQLGTLGLPSNLENTKNLDVTITGYPSFNKLIKQMYTDTKAVLQDTNDFLFYQVDTLRGASGSAVYDSNNRVVGVHTNGSEAEQMIMLLS
;
A
#
# COMPACT_ATOMS: atom_id res chain seq x y z
N MET A 1 7.16 -5.63 5.99
CA MET A 1 6.65 -4.61 5.04
C MET A 1 5.14 -4.69 5.03
N ILE A 2 4.43 -3.58 4.85
CA ILE A 2 2.96 -3.54 4.78
C ILE A 2 2.57 -3.31 3.32
N THR A 3 1.51 -3.97 2.85
CA THR A 3 0.93 -3.82 1.51
C THR A 3 -0.59 -4.12 1.56
N ALA A 4 -1.29 -3.98 0.44
CA ALA A 4 -2.70 -4.40 0.33
C ALA A 4 -2.79 -5.93 0.18
N ALA A 5 -3.84 -6.55 0.73
CA ALA A 5 -4.00 -8.00 0.67
C ALA A 5 -4.29 -8.50 -0.77
N HIS A 6 -4.98 -7.70 -1.59
CA HIS A 6 -5.23 -8.06 -2.98
C HIS A 6 -3.96 -8.10 -3.85
N VAL A 7 -2.82 -7.56 -3.36
CA VAL A 7 -1.52 -7.71 -4.05
C VAL A 7 -1.02 -9.16 -3.98
N VAL A 8 -1.42 -9.90 -2.94
CA VAL A 8 -0.94 -11.27 -2.67
C VAL A 8 -2.03 -12.34 -2.79
N TYR A 9 -3.30 -11.94 -2.84
CA TYR A 9 -4.45 -12.83 -3.01
C TYR A 9 -5.46 -12.23 -3.99
N ASP A 10 -5.71 -12.93 -5.09
CA ASP A 10 -6.74 -12.54 -6.04
C ASP A 10 -8.10 -13.15 -5.62
N ARG A 11 -9.05 -12.29 -5.26
CA ARG A 11 -10.40 -12.68 -4.84
C ARG A 11 -11.24 -13.24 -5.99
N GLU A 12 -10.99 -12.81 -7.24
CA GLU A 12 -11.75 -13.26 -8.41
C GLU A 12 -11.40 -14.69 -8.77
N SER A 13 -10.09 -14.98 -8.93
CA SER A 13 -9.61 -16.33 -9.22
C SER A 13 -9.49 -17.22 -7.97
N LYS A 14 -9.59 -16.65 -6.77
CA LYS A 14 -9.39 -17.31 -5.47
C LYS A 14 -8.01 -17.97 -5.35
N THR A 15 -6.99 -17.28 -5.84
CA THR A 15 -5.61 -17.76 -5.84
C THR A 15 -4.69 -16.89 -5.00
N GLU A 16 -3.71 -17.53 -4.35
CA GLU A 16 -2.61 -16.85 -3.68
C GLU A 16 -1.44 -16.71 -4.65
N ALA A 17 -0.67 -15.62 -4.51
CA ALA A 17 0.60 -15.48 -5.19
C ALA A 17 1.53 -16.64 -4.80
N THR A 18 2.10 -17.31 -5.80
CA THR A 18 3.00 -18.45 -5.59
C THR A 18 4.39 -18.01 -5.13
N GLU A 19 4.79 -16.80 -5.49
CA GLU A 19 6.04 -16.16 -5.11
C GLU A 19 5.80 -14.66 -4.97
N VAL A 20 6.42 -14.06 -3.96
CA VAL A 20 6.37 -12.62 -3.72
C VAL A 20 7.78 -12.13 -3.46
N GLU A 21 8.18 -11.10 -4.19
CA GLU A 21 9.47 -10.43 -4.08
C GLU A 21 9.25 -8.93 -3.98
N ILE A 22 10.18 -8.25 -3.32
CA ILE A 22 10.19 -6.79 -3.25
C ILE A 22 11.45 -6.26 -3.90
N MET A 23 11.34 -5.05 -4.46
CA MET A 23 12.44 -4.34 -5.11
C MET A 23 12.57 -2.94 -4.50
N PRO A 24 13.32 -2.80 -3.39
CA PRO A 24 13.44 -1.52 -2.71
C PRO A 24 14.12 -0.47 -3.61
N ALA A 25 13.56 0.74 -3.64
CA ALA A 25 14.09 1.88 -4.40
C ALA A 25 14.39 1.59 -5.89
N ALA A 26 13.63 0.68 -6.52
CA ALA A 26 13.73 0.44 -7.94
C ALA A 26 13.49 1.73 -8.74
N THR A 27 14.23 1.88 -9.83
CA THR A 27 14.05 2.93 -10.83
C THR A 27 13.87 2.29 -12.20
N PRO A 28 13.47 3.04 -13.24
CA PRO A 28 13.39 2.49 -14.60
C PRO A 28 14.70 1.83 -15.07
N ASP A 29 15.83 2.36 -14.61
CA ASP A 29 17.16 1.98 -15.09
C ASP A 29 17.96 1.14 -14.08
N SER A 30 17.47 0.96 -12.85
CA SER A 30 18.27 0.31 -11.80
C SER A 30 17.44 -0.41 -10.73
N ASN A 31 18.08 -1.42 -10.13
CA ASN A 31 17.59 -2.09 -8.93
C ASN A 31 18.67 -2.06 -7.84
N PRO A 32 18.81 -0.95 -7.09
CA PRO A 32 19.98 -0.70 -6.26
C PRO A 32 20.13 -1.66 -5.07
N PHE A 33 19.04 -2.27 -4.62
CA PHE A 33 19.04 -3.20 -3.47
C PHE A 33 18.69 -4.63 -3.86
N GLY A 34 18.64 -4.95 -5.16
CA GLY A 34 18.30 -6.29 -5.61
C GLY A 34 16.83 -6.65 -5.38
N GLU A 35 16.50 -7.90 -5.71
CA GLU A 35 15.22 -8.51 -5.40
C GLU A 35 15.35 -9.21 -4.04
N ILE A 36 14.41 -8.94 -3.13
CA ILE A 36 14.38 -9.56 -1.81
C ILE A 36 13.14 -10.42 -1.73
N LYS A 37 13.35 -11.71 -1.42
CA LYS A 37 12.26 -12.67 -1.29
C LYS A 37 11.44 -12.44 -0.03
N VAL A 38 10.15 -12.70 -0.15
CA VAL A 38 9.23 -12.75 0.98
C VAL A 38 9.20 -14.17 1.52
N LYS A 39 9.57 -14.33 2.79
CA LYS A 39 9.54 -15.59 3.52
C LYS A 39 8.13 -16.01 3.89
N GLU A 40 7.31 -15.04 4.29
CA GLU A 40 5.95 -15.29 4.76
C GLU A 40 5.04 -14.11 4.44
N VAL A 41 3.83 -14.42 4.00
CA VAL A 41 2.75 -13.45 3.78
C VAL A 41 1.68 -13.67 4.84
N ARG A 42 1.26 -12.60 5.51
CA ARG A 42 0.16 -12.63 6.49
C ARG A 42 -0.90 -11.61 6.12
N TYR A 43 -2.15 -12.04 6.06
CA TYR A 43 -3.33 -11.19 5.91
C TYR A 43 -4.52 -11.86 6.59
N LEU A 44 -5.58 -11.09 6.86
CA LEU A 44 -6.78 -11.62 7.53
C LEU A 44 -7.52 -12.57 6.59
N LYS A 45 -7.93 -13.75 7.10
CA LYS A 45 -8.58 -14.78 6.27
C LYS A 45 -9.94 -14.31 5.75
N GLU A 46 -10.57 -13.41 6.50
CA GLU A 46 -11.82 -12.73 6.19
C GLU A 46 -11.77 -12.05 4.82
N PHE A 47 -10.60 -11.54 4.40
CA PHE A 47 -10.40 -10.94 3.07
C PHE A 47 -10.79 -11.90 1.93
N ARG A 48 -10.63 -13.21 2.12
CA ARG A 48 -10.97 -14.22 1.10
C ARG A 48 -12.47 -14.41 0.92
N ASN A 49 -13.26 -13.96 1.88
CA ASN A 49 -14.70 -14.16 1.94
C ASN A 49 -15.50 -12.91 1.56
N THR A 50 -14.84 -11.77 1.32
CA THR A 50 -15.47 -10.55 0.80
C THR A 50 -15.62 -10.61 -0.71
N ASP A 51 -16.61 -9.91 -1.27
CA ASP A 51 -16.78 -9.85 -2.72
C ASP A 51 -15.58 -9.15 -3.40
N PRO A 52 -15.20 -9.50 -4.65
CA PRO A 52 -14.04 -8.91 -5.32
C PRO A 52 -14.10 -7.38 -5.48
N ASP A 53 -15.30 -6.82 -5.58
CA ASP A 53 -15.55 -5.38 -5.70
C ASP A 53 -15.87 -4.73 -4.33
N GLU A 54 -15.94 -5.51 -3.26
CA GLU A 54 -16.22 -5.01 -1.92
C GLU A 54 -15.01 -4.26 -1.36
N LEU A 55 -15.27 -3.03 -0.93
CA LEU A 55 -14.38 -2.26 -0.08
C LEU A 55 -14.40 -2.85 1.33
N THR A 56 -13.23 -3.23 1.84
CA THR A 56 -13.13 -3.94 3.12
C THR A 56 -11.87 -3.56 3.89
N THR A 57 -11.99 -3.52 5.23
CA THR A 57 -10.87 -3.32 6.16
C THR A 57 -9.97 -4.55 6.26
N TYR A 58 -10.29 -5.64 5.57
CA TYR A 58 -9.44 -6.84 5.51
C TYR A 58 -8.38 -6.81 4.41
N ASP A 59 -8.41 -5.82 3.51
CA ASP A 59 -7.43 -5.60 2.44
C ASP A 59 -6.05 -5.07 2.90
N LEU A 60 -5.46 -5.72 3.91
CA LEU A 60 -4.14 -5.42 4.44
C LEU A 60 -3.31 -6.69 4.60
N ALA A 61 -2.04 -6.62 4.19
CA ALA A 61 -1.08 -7.71 4.38
C ALA A 61 0.24 -7.21 4.95
N VAL A 62 0.87 -8.10 5.71
CA VAL A 62 2.24 -7.96 6.21
C VAL A 62 3.12 -9.01 5.52
N LEU A 63 4.18 -8.53 4.88
CA LEU A 63 5.23 -9.34 4.26
C LEU A 63 6.41 -9.45 5.23
N ILE A 64 6.78 -10.68 5.57
CA ILE A 64 8.00 -11.00 6.32
C ILE A 64 9.09 -11.28 5.31
N LEU A 65 10.11 -10.44 5.28
CA LEU A 65 11.21 -10.50 4.30
C LEU A 65 12.29 -11.47 4.76
N GLU A 66 13.01 -12.08 3.82
CA GLU A 66 14.20 -12.88 4.14
C GLU A 66 15.35 -12.02 4.66
N GLU A 67 15.41 -10.75 4.24
CA GLU A 67 16.44 -9.80 4.63
C GLU A 67 15.86 -8.61 5.42
N PRO A 68 16.52 -8.16 6.51
CA PRO A 68 16.06 -7.05 7.33
C PRO A 68 16.40 -5.69 6.69
N ILE A 69 16.01 -5.46 5.42
CA ILE A 69 16.42 -4.29 4.62
C ILE A 69 16.05 -2.94 5.26
N GLY A 70 15.02 -2.91 6.12
CA GLY A 70 14.65 -1.72 6.90
C GLY A 70 15.74 -1.24 7.87
N ALA A 71 16.65 -2.12 8.31
CA ALA A 71 17.81 -1.71 9.12
C ALA A 71 18.83 -0.89 8.30
N GLN A 72 18.86 -1.08 6.98
CA GLN A 72 19.73 -0.35 6.06
C GLN A 72 19.06 0.92 5.51
N LEU A 73 17.79 0.82 5.12
CA LEU A 73 17.05 1.90 4.45
C LEU A 73 16.26 2.80 5.40
N GLY A 74 16.13 2.40 6.66
CA GLY A 74 15.17 2.98 7.58
C GLY A 74 13.74 2.46 7.33
N THR A 75 12.83 2.91 8.18
CA THR A 75 11.41 2.58 8.11
C THR A 75 10.57 3.82 8.39
N LEU A 76 9.39 3.90 7.77
CA LEU A 76 8.38 4.85 8.19
C LEU A 76 7.86 4.46 9.59
N GLY A 77 7.57 5.46 10.42
CA GLY A 77 7.00 5.23 11.75
C GLY A 77 5.54 4.82 11.67
N LEU A 78 5.02 4.27 12.77
CA LEU A 78 3.58 4.16 12.97
C LEU A 78 3.12 5.23 13.96
N PRO A 79 2.00 5.92 13.70
CA PRO A 79 1.41 6.86 14.63
C PRO A 79 0.86 6.14 15.87
N SER A 80 0.92 6.80 17.02
CA SER A 80 0.35 6.29 18.28
C SER A 80 -1.17 6.35 18.33
N ASN A 81 -1.75 7.26 17.55
CA ASN A 81 -3.17 7.50 17.41
C ASN A 81 -3.40 8.29 16.11
N LEU A 82 -4.38 7.87 15.31
CA LEU A 82 -5.01 8.72 14.30
C LEU A 82 -6.39 9.09 14.81
N GLU A 83 -6.65 10.37 15.00
CA GLU A 83 -8.01 10.86 15.18
C GLU A 83 -8.24 12.05 14.25
N ASN A 84 -9.37 11.99 13.51
CA ASN A 84 -9.87 13.04 12.62
C ASN A 84 -8.80 13.62 11.68
N THR A 85 -8.42 12.81 10.69
CA THR A 85 -7.43 13.20 9.68
C THR A 85 -8.02 14.02 8.54
N LYS A 86 -9.28 14.44 8.61
CA LYS A 86 -9.87 15.31 7.58
C LYS A 86 -9.05 16.60 7.43
N ASN A 87 -8.73 16.95 6.19
CA ASN A 87 -7.83 18.04 5.79
C ASN A 87 -6.36 17.86 6.21
N LEU A 88 -5.96 16.69 6.73
CA LEU A 88 -4.55 16.36 6.90
C LEU A 88 -3.93 16.18 5.50
N ASP A 89 -2.82 16.86 5.24
CA ASP A 89 -2.01 16.58 4.07
C ASP A 89 -1.26 15.26 4.27
N VAL A 90 -1.53 14.32 3.38
CA VAL A 90 -0.89 13.00 3.33
C VAL A 90 -0.11 12.87 2.04
N THR A 91 1.06 12.26 2.14
CA THR A 91 1.93 11.95 1.01
C THR A 91 1.77 10.48 0.66
N ILE A 92 1.53 10.22 -0.62
CA ILE A 92 1.39 8.88 -1.19
C ILE A 92 2.62 8.62 -2.02
N THR A 93 3.30 7.49 -1.80
CA THR A 93 4.47 7.11 -2.61
C THR A 93 4.42 5.64 -2.96
N GLY A 94 4.57 5.34 -4.25
CA GLY A 94 4.62 3.96 -4.75
C GLY A 94 4.85 3.87 -6.24
N TYR A 95 4.44 2.77 -6.85
CA TYR A 95 4.78 2.41 -8.24
C TYR A 95 3.52 2.24 -9.12
N PRO A 96 2.72 3.31 -9.32
CA PRO A 96 1.62 3.25 -10.29
C PRO A 96 2.19 2.97 -11.68
N SER A 97 1.59 2.04 -12.42
CA SER A 97 2.10 1.69 -13.74
C SER A 97 1.06 1.10 -14.68
N PHE A 98 0.98 1.67 -15.88
CA PHE A 98 0.32 1.04 -17.03
C PHE A 98 1.16 -0.11 -17.62
N ASN A 99 2.48 -0.08 -17.43
CA ASN A 99 3.42 -1.06 -17.95
C ASN A 99 4.34 -1.55 -16.83
N LYS A 100 4.04 -2.75 -16.30
CA LYS A 100 4.77 -3.36 -15.18
C LYS A 100 6.28 -3.50 -15.39
N LEU A 101 6.79 -3.34 -16.62
CA LEU A 101 8.22 -3.32 -16.91
C LEU A 101 8.90 -2.01 -16.49
N ILE A 102 8.15 -0.92 -16.37
CA ILE A 102 8.66 0.39 -15.95
C ILE A 102 8.51 0.49 -14.43
N LYS A 103 9.65 0.49 -13.74
CA LYS A 103 9.75 0.54 -12.28
C LYS A 103 9.96 1.99 -11.81
N GLN A 104 9.03 2.88 -12.16
CA GLN A 104 9.11 4.29 -11.76
C GLN A 104 8.29 4.52 -10.49
N MET A 105 8.94 5.08 -9.46
CA MET A 105 8.27 5.54 -8.26
C MET A 105 7.70 6.94 -8.48
N TYR A 106 6.48 7.18 -8.02
CA TYR A 106 5.82 8.47 -8.04
C TYR A 106 5.38 8.87 -6.63
N THR A 107 5.38 10.16 -6.37
CA THR A 107 4.97 10.76 -5.11
C THR A 107 4.01 11.91 -5.37
N ASP A 108 2.93 11.96 -4.61
CA ASP A 108 1.99 13.09 -4.59
C ASP A 108 1.53 13.38 -3.16
N THR A 109 1.14 14.61 -2.89
CA THR A 109 0.64 15.05 -1.58
C THR A 109 -0.75 15.64 -1.74
N LYS A 110 -1.71 15.14 -0.96
CA LYS A 110 -3.12 15.55 -1.01
C LYS A 110 -3.69 15.71 0.38
N ALA A 111 -4.64 16.63 0.51
CA ALA A 111 -5.47 16.69 1.69
C ALA A 111 -6.47 15.52 1.71
N VAL A 112 -6.64 14.91 2.88
CA VAL A 112 -7.72 13.94 3.12
C VAL A 112 -9.07 14.67 3.03
N LEU A 113 -9.95 14.19 2.16
CA LEU A 113 -11.28 14.74 1.93
C LEU A 113 -12.29 14.21 2.94
N GLN A 114 -12.17 12.93 3.29
CA GLN A 114 -13.05 12.24 4.23
C GLN A 114 -12.28 11.18 5.02
N ASP A 115 -12.66 11.03 6.28
CA ASP A 115 -12.14 10.04 7.23
C ASP A 115 -13.34 9.31 7.83
N THR A 116 -13.42 7.99 7.66
CA THR A 116 -14.48 7.14 8.23
C THR A 116 -14.00 6.32 9.42
N ASN A 117 -12.84 6.64 10.00
CA ASN A 117 -12.06 5.85 10.97
C ASN A 117 -11.49 4.53 10.44
N ASP A 118 -12.09 3.96 9.40
CA ASP A 118 -11.60 2.78 8.70
C ASP A 118 -10.88 3.12 7.38
N PHE A 119 -11.36 4.17 6.70
CA PHE A 119 -10.84 4.59 5.40
C PHE A 119 -10.61 6.09 5.32
N LEU A 120 -9.54 6.49 4.62
CA LEU A 120 -9.34 7.86 4.18
C LEU A 120 -9.56 7.98 2.69
N PHE A 121 -10.24 9.05 2.30
CA PHE A 121 -10.55 9.38 0.93
C PHE A 121 -9.78 10.63 0.54
N TYR A 122 -9.20 10.62 -0.66
CA TYR A 122 -8.43 11.72 -1.21
C TYR A 122 -8.45 11.66 -2.73
N GLN A 123 -8.12 12.78 -3.37
CA GLN A 123 -8.11 12.87 -4.81
C GLN A 123 -6.68 12.87 -5.34
N VAL A 124 -6.24 11.72 -5.85
CA VAL A 124 -4.95 11.57 -6.53
C VAL A 124 -5.16 10.89 -7.88
N ASP A 125 -4.32 11.22 -8.85
CA ASP A 125 -4.23 10.47 -10.10
C ASP A 125 -3.46 9.17 -9.83
N THR A 126 -4.15 8.12 -9.41
CA THR A 126 -3.55 6.77 -9.31
C THR A 126 -3.88 5.94 -10.52
N LEU A 127 -2.92 5.12 -10.90
CA LEU A 127 -3.06 4.10 -11.91
C LEU A 127 -3.04 2.74 -11.24
N ARG A 128 -3.46 1.70 -11.97
CA ARG A 128 -3.23 0.30 -11.56
C ARG A 128 -1.75 0.14 -11.15
N GLY A 129 -1.49 -0.61 -10.08
CA GLY A 129 -0.15 -0.76 -9.50
C GLY A 129 0.16 0.19 -8.34
N ALA A 130 -0.69 1.19 -8.06
CA ALA A 130 -0.59 1.99 -6.84
C ALA A 130 -0.97 1.22 -5.56
N SER A 131 -1.64 0.07 -5.69
CA SER A 131 -2.02 -0.79 -4.56
C SER A 131 -0.84 -1.15 -3.66
N GLY A 132 -1.02 -1.01 -2.35
CA GLY A 132 0.04 -1.23 -1.36
C GLY A 132 0.96 -0.03 -1.16
N SER A 133 0.78 1.08 -1.89
CA SER A 133 1.55 2.31 -1.66
C SER A 133 1.35 2.83 -0.25
N ALA A 134 2.45 3.25 0.38
CA ALA A 134 2.40 3.87 1.69
C ALA A 134 1.77 5.26 1.57
N VAL A 135 0.89 5.57 2.51
CA VAL A 135 0.34 6.91 2.71
C VAL A 135 0.75 7.38 4.09
N TYR A 136 1.48 8.49 4.15
CA TYR A 136 2.15 8.95 5.36
C TYR A 136 2.02 10.47 5.54
N ASP A 137 2.10 10.91 6.79
CA ASP A 137 2.04 12.33 7.14
C ASP A 137 3.40 13.02 6.97
N SER A 138 3.44 14.33 7.22
CA SER A 138 4.66 15.14 7.14
C SER A 138 5.76 14.75 8.15
N ASN A 139 5.44 13.89 9.14
CA ASN A 139 6.39 13.34 10.10
C ASN A 139 6.90 11.94 9.68
N ASN A 140 6.64 11.51 8.44
CA ASN A 140 6.99 10.18 7.92
C ASN A 140 6.38 9.03 8.74
N ARG A 141 5.14 9.22 9.21
CA ARG A 141 4.36 8.19 9.90
C ARG A 141 3.29 7.65 8.94
N VAL A 142 3.24 6.33 8.76
CA VAL A 142 2.25 5.69 7.90
C VAL A 142 0.87 5.84 8.54
N VAL A 143 -0.02 6.55 7.86
CA VAL A 143 -1.41 6.74 8.27
C VAL A 143 -2.36 5.76 7.58
N GLY A 144 -1.92 5.16 6.47
CA GLY A 144 -2.68 4.13 5.79
C GLY A 144 -1.94 3.49 4.62
N VAL A 145 -2.62 2.56 3.97
CA VAL A 145 -2.14 1.84 2.78
C VAL A 145 -3.16 2.02 1.65
N HIS A 146 -2.69 2.41 0.46
CA HIS A 146 -3.56 2.59 -0.69
C HIS A 146 -4.08 1.24 -1.19
N THR A 147 -5.40 1.09 -1.28
CA THR A 147 -6.04 -0.18 -1.65
C THR A 147 -6.89 -0.05 -2.90
N ASN A 148 -7.70 1.01 -3.03
CA ASN A 148 -8.71 1.10 -4.07
C ASN A 148 -8.79 2.51 -4.66
N GLY A 149 -9.39 2.55 -5.85
CA GLY A 149 -9.74 3.77 -6.55
C GLY A 149 -11.11 3.70 -7.21
N SER A 150 -11.76 4.84 -7.29
CA SER A 150 -12.97 5.08 -8.07
C SER A 150 -12.74 6.26 -9.02
N GLU A 151 -13.67 6.51 -9.95
CA GLU A 151 -13.55 7.61 -10.92
C GLU A 151 -13.46 9.00 -10.27
N ALA A 152 -14.00 9.19 -9.06
CA ALA A 152 -14.02 10.47 -8.37
C ALA A 152 -13.04 10.55 -7.17
N GLU A 153 -12.75 9.42 -6.53
CA GLU A 153 -12.05 9.37 -5.24
C GLU A 153 -11.17 8.13 -5.11
N GLN A 154 -10.04 8.30 -4.44
CA GLN A 154 -9.10 7.24 -4.10
C GLN A 154 -9.18 6.93 -2.61
N MET A 155 -8.92 5.68 -2.26
CA MET A 155 -9.18 5.14 -0.94
C MET A 155 -7.94 4.48 -0.35
N ILE A 156 -7.71 4.71 0.94
CA ILE A 156 -6.75 3.95 1.74
C ILE A 156 -7.43 3.35 2.95
N MET A 157 -6.91 2.22 3.39
CA MET A 157 -7.22 1.68 4.70
C MET A 157 -6.36 2.35 5.78
N LEU A 158 -6.99 2.69 6.90
CA LEU A 158 -6.33 3.23 8.08
C LEU A 158 -5.61 2.17 8.90
N LEU A 159 -4.46 2.54 9.45
CA LEU A 159 -3.75 1.76 10.47
C LEU A 159 -4.16 2.32 11.84
N SER A 160 -5.15 1.70 12.49
CA SER A 160 -5.68 2.09 13.81
C SER A 160 -5.23 1.16 14.95
#